data_AF-A0A7J3TCM1-F1
#
_entry.id   AF-A0A7J3TCM1-F1
#
_cell.length_a   1.000
_cell.length_b   1.000
_cell.length_c   1.000
_cell.angle_alpha   90.00
_cell.angle_beta   90.00
_cell.angle_gamma   90.00
#
_symmetry.space_group_name_H-M   'P 1'
#
loop_
_entity.id
_entity.type
_entity.pdbx_description
1 polymer ?
#
loop_
_entity_poly.entity_id
_entity_poly.type
_entity_poly.pdbx_seq_one_letter_code
_entity_poly.pdbx_strand_id
1 'polypeptide(L)'
;MLIIALGRLGNSNMVNAGYYKTTRNWLILDIIASILAVAIIYYFLYSIIISPTISSAALSSKPPSISPYIFNEFFFIIGASVAVLLVIYIFAYLKVAGTLKLLSTELSVPKLGSASTTLKISLLFSALTSVIAIISLYTGLRHIVLSSSGNGGLVFTGIPVFQLFGLLSYTFILAIVAFVLEVIAYHEAYTGLDEFFVLADYKLQQGK
;
A
#
# COMPACT_ATOMS: atom_id res chain seq x y z
N MET A 1 -16.93 -3.93 0.17
CA MET A 1 -17.87 -4.10 1.30
C MET A 1 -17.71 -3.01 2.37
N LEU A 2 -16.52 -2.82 2.95
CA LEU A 2 -16.28 -1.87 4.05
C LEU A 2 -16.71 -0.41 3.78
N ILE A 3 -16.41 0.14 2.60
CA ILE A 3 -16.77 1.53 2.22
C ILE A 3 -18.30 1.76 2.25
N ILE A 4 -19.07 0.75 1.82
CA ILE A 4 -20.54 0.82 1.80
C ILE A 4 -21.07 0.74 3.22
N ALA A 5 -20.53 -0.18 4.03
CA ALA A 5 -20.89 -0.33 5.45
C ALA A 5 -20.62 0.97 6.24
N LEU A 6 -19.44 1.57 6.08
CA LEU A 6 -19.10 2.86 6.69
C LEU A 6 -19.99 4.01 6.20
N GLY A 7 -20.45 3.96 4.95
CA GLY A 7 -21.43 4.92 4.43
C GLY A 7 -22.78 4.82 5.13
N ARG A 8 -23.26 3.60 5.41
CA ARG A 8 -24.49 3.37 6.16
C ARG A 8 -24.33 3.79 7.63
N LEU A 9 -23.22 3.41 8.27
CA LEU A 9 -22.90 3.80 9.65
C LEU A 9 -22.72 5.31 9.79
N GLY A 10 -22.18 5.99 8.77
CA GLY A 10 -22.01 7.44 8.77
C GLY A 10 -23.31 8.24 8.59
N ASN A 11 -24.40 7.57 8.19
CA ASN A 11 -25.74 8.16 8.07
C ASN A 11 -26.68 7.69 9.20
N SER A 12 -26.19 6.92 10.18
CA SER A 12 -26.98 6.44 11.31
C SER A 12 -26.98 7.45 12.46
N ASN A 13 -27.82 7.20 13.47
CA ASN A 13 -27.85 7.97 14.72
C ASN A 13 -26.78 7.53 15.74
N MET A 14 -25.73 6.83 15.30
CA MET A 14 -24.63 6.45 16.18
C MET A 14 -23.85 7.68 16.65
N VAL A 15 -23.37 7.63 17.90
CA VAL A 15 -22.59 8.71 18.52
C VAL A 15 -21.39 9.11 17.67
N ASN A 16 -20.74 8.13 17.02
CA ASN A 16 -19.56 8.35 16.20
C ASN A 16 -19.81 8.36 14.67
N ALA A 17 -21.06 8.60 14.22
CA ALA A 17 -21.41 8.61 12.78
C ALA A 17 -20.50 9.52 11.92
N GLY A 18 -20.14 10.70 12.44
CA GLY A 18 -19.21 11.62 11.77
C GLY A 18 -17.81 11.02 11.55
N TYR A 19 -17.32 10.23 12.49
CA TYR A 19 -16.05 9.52 12.37
C TYR A 19 -16.13 8.45 11.28
N TYR A 20 -17.21 7.66 11.23
CA TYR A 20 -17.43 6.62 10.23
C TYR A 20 -17.51 7.18 8.80
N LYS A 21 -18.23 8.29 8.62
CA LYS A 21 -18.29 9.03 7.35
C LYS A 21 -16.91 9.53 6.92
N THR A 22 -16.14 10.05 7.87
CA THR A 22 -14.79 10.53 7.60
C THR A 22 -13.86 9.39 7.22
N THR A 23 -13.88 8.25 7.91
CA THR A 23 -13.11 7.05 7.57
C THR A 23 -13.42 6.58 6.15
N ARG A 24 -14.71 6.55 5.76
CA ARG A 24 -15.11 6.25 4.37
C ARG A 24 -14.44 7.18 3.36
N ASN A 25 -14.46 8.50 3.61
CA ASN A 25 -13.87 9.47 2.69
C ASN A 25 -12.36 9.27 2.54
N TRP A 26 -11.66 8.92 3.61
CA TRP A 26 -10.24 8.60 3.56
C TRP A 26 -9.93 7.33 2.76
N LEU A 27 -10.76 6.28 2.87
CA LEU A 27 -10.62 5.09 2.04
C LEU A 27 -10.90 5.38 0.55
N ILE A 28 -11.86 6.24 0.25
CA ILE A 28 -12.11 6.66 -1.13
C ILE A 28 -10.92 7.45 -1.67
N LEU A 29 -10.36 8.36 -0.86
CA LEU A 29 -9.17 9.12 -1.22
C LEU A 29 -7.97 8.19 -1.49
N ASP A 30 -7.78 7.17 -0.66
CA ASP A 30 -6.72 6.17 -0.83
C ASP A 30 -6.84 5.40 -2.15
N ILE A 31 -8.06 4.96 -2.51
CA ILE A 31 -8.32 4.30 -3.79
C ILE A 31 -8.01 5.24 -4.97
N ILE A 32 -8.52 6.48 -4.92
CA ILE A 32 -8.31 7.46 -5.99
C ILE A 32 -6.81 7.77 -6.14
N ALA A 33 -6.12 8.02 -5.02
CA ALA A 33 -4.69 8.28 -5.01
C ALA A 33 -3.90 7.10 -5.59
N SER A 34 -4.24 5.87 -5.20
CA SER A 34 -3.60 4.65 -5.71
C SER A 34 -3.78 4.50 -7.23
N ILE A 35 -4.98 4.73 -7.75
CA ILE A 35 -5.25 4.69 -9.20
C ILE A 35 -4.42 5.75 -9.93
N LEU A 36 -4.40 6.98 -9.43
CA LEU A 36 -3.63 8.07 -10.02
C LEU A 36 -2.13 7.78 -10.02
N ALA A 37 -1.59 7.26 -8.92
CA ALA A 37 -0.18 6.91 -8.83
C ALA A 37 0.21 5.79 -9.79
N VAL A 38 -0.61 4.74 -9.93
CA VAL A 38 -0.39 3.68 -10.93
C VAL A 38 -0.41 4.27 -12.34
N ALA A 39 -1.34 5.17 -12.65
CA ALA A 39 -1.40 5.83 -13.95
C ALA A 39 -0.16 6.70 -14.23
N ILE A 40 0.33 7.46 -13.23
CA ILE A 40 1.55 8.26 -13.32
C ILE A 40 2.76 7.34 -13.56
N ILE A 41 2.94 6.31 -12.73
CA ILE A 41 4.06 5.36 -12.86
C ILE A 41 4.02 4.69 -14.24
N TYR A 42 2.84 4.26 -14.70
CA TYR A 42 2.66 3.66 -16.02
C TYR A 42 3.00 4.63 -17.15
N TYR A 43 2.52 5.88 -17.08
CA TYR A 43 2.83 6.92 -18.07
C TYR A 43 4.34 7.18 -18.16
N PHE A 44 5.04 7.26 -17.02
CA PHE A 44 6.49 7.45 -16.99
C PHE A 44 7.25 6.22 -17.49
N LEU A 45 6.83 5.00 -17.13
CA LEU A 45 7.40 3.78 -17.68
C LEU A 45 7.22 3.71 -19.20
N TYR A 46 6.04 4.06 -19.71
CA TYR A 46 5.75 4.11 -21.14
C TYR A 46 6.61 5.14 -21.86
N SER A 47 6.74 6.36 -21.31
CA SER A 47 7.51 7.45 -21.93
C SER A 47 9.02 7.20 -21.93
N ILE A 48 9.56 6.48 -20.93
CA ILE A 48 11.00 6.18 -20.82
C ILE A 48 11.37 4.88 -21.55
N ILE A 49 10.54 3.84 -21.47
CA ILE A 49 10.88 2.50 -21.99
C ILE A 49 10.39 2.31 -23.43
N ILE A 50 9.19 2.81 -23.78
CA ILE A 50 8.50 2.45 -25.03
C ILE A 50 8.59 3.55 -26.09
N SER A 51 8.50 4.83 -25.71
CA SER A 51 8.55 5.96 -26.65
C SER A 51 9.91 6.12 -27.40
N PRO A 52 11.08 6.00 -26.73
CA PRO A 52 12.37 6.12 -27.42
C PRO A 52 12.76 4.83 -28.14
N THR A 53 12.31 3.66 -27.70
CA THR A 53 12.62 2.37 -28.36
C THR A 53 11.88 2.22 -29.68
N ILE A 54 10.63 2.68 -29.79
CA ILE A 54 9.89 2.61 -31.07
C ILE A 54 10.42 3.63 -32.10
N SER A 55 10.95 4.78 -31.66
CA SER A 55 11.44 5.83 -32.57
C SER A 55 12.93 5.71 -32.95
N SER A 56 13.76 5.05 -32.15
CA SER A 56 15.23 4.98 -32.39
C SER A 56 15.80 3.57 -32.59
N ALA A 57 15.11 2.50 -32.18
CA ALA A 57 15.62 1.13 -32.32
C ALA A 57 15.47 0.57 -33.75
N ALA A 58 14.75 1.25 -34.65
CA ALA A 58 14.64 0.81 -36.04
C ALA A 58 15.94 1.01 -36.86
N LEU A 59 16.91 1.82 -36.39
CA LEU A 59 18.07 2.25 -37.20
C LEU A 59 19.43 2.33 -36.48
N SER A 60 19.53 2.04 -35.17
CA SER A 60 20.78 2.19 -34.40
C SER A 60 21.24 0.89 -33.74
N SER A 61 22.50 0.50 -33.97
CA SER A 61 23.19 -0.63 -33.31
C SER A 61 23.67 -0.32 -31.88
N LYS A 62 23.48 0.92 -31.40
CA LYS A 62 23.75 1.28 -30.00
C LYS A 62 22.47 1.13 -29.16
N PRO A 63 22.56 0.48 -27.98
CA PRO A 63 21.45 0.45 -27.04
C PRO A 63 21.08 1.88 -26.63
N PRO A 64 19.79 2.19 -26.46
CA PRO A 64 19.36 3.51 -26.02
C PRO A 64 19.96 3.83 -24.65
N SER A 65 20.71 4.93 -24.56
CA SER A 65 21.29 5.43 -23.32
C SER A 65 20.32 6.40 -22.65
N ILE A 66 19.86 6.08 -21.44
CA ILE A 66 19.08 7.00 -20.61
C ILE A 66 20.05 7.98 -19.94
N SER A 67 19.76 9.28 -20.00
CA SER A 67 20.61 10.27 -19.33
C SER A 67 20.54 10.11 -17.81
N PRO A 68 21.66 10.28 -17.07
CA PRO A 68 21.65 10.23 -15.60
C PRO A 68 20.68 11.23 -14.95
N TYR A 69 20.41 12.35 -15.65
CA TYR A 69 19.44 13.36 -15.20
C TYR A 69 18.01 12.84 -15.25
N ILE A 70 17.59 12.23 -16.38
CA ILE A 70 16.26 11.63 -16.54
C ILE A 70 16.07 10.47 -15.56
N PHE A 71 17.13 9.70 -15.32
CA PHE A 71 17.12 8.63 -14.33
C PHE A 71 16.86 9.18 -12.91
N ASN A 72 17.58 10.20 -12.46
CA ASN A 72 17.36 10.77 -11.13
C ASN A 72 15.98 11.42 -10.96
N GLU A 73 15.48 12.14 -11.97
CA GLU A 73 14.13 12.72 -11.92
C GLU A 73 13.04 11.64 -11.83
N PHE A 74 13.17 10.55 -12.59
CA PHE A 74 12.25 9.43 -12.54
C PHE A 74 12.18 8.79 -11.14
N PHE A 75 13.34 8.57 -10.51
CA PHE A 75 13.39 8.03 -9.14
C PHE A 75 12.81 8.99 -8.12
N PHE A 76 13.05 10.29 -8.27
CA PHE A 76 12.48 11.28 -7.39
C PHE A 76 10.94 11.27 -7.50
N ILE A 77 10.39 11.25 -8.71
CA ILE A 77 8.94 11.23 -8.94
C ILE A 77 8.31 9.95 -8.40
N ILE A 78 8.89 8.78 -8.68
CA ILE A 78 8.39 7.50 -8.14
C ILE A 78 8.50 7.48 -6.62
N GLY A 79 9.66 7.83 -6.07
CA GLY A 79 9.88 7.85 -4.62
C GLY A 79 8.92 8.79 -3.91
N ALA A 80 8.71 9.99 -4.43
CA ALA A 80 7.76 10.96 -3.90
C ALA A 80 6.31 10.44 -4.01
N SER A 81 5.93 9.84 -5.14
CA SER A 81 4.59 9.29 -5.35
C SER A 81 4.30 8.14 -4.39
N VAL A 82 5.25 7.21 -4.21
CA VAL A 82 5.15 6.10 -3.27
C VAL A 82 5.08 6.60 -1.83
N ALA A 83 5.86 7.63 -1.46
CA ALA A 83 5.82 8.22 -0.13
C ALA A 83 4.46 8.87 0.18
N VAL A 84 3.90 9.64 -0.76
CA VAL A 84 2.58 10.26 -0.61
C VAL A 84 1.49 9.20 -0.50
N LEU A 85 1.53 8.15 -1.33
CA LEU A 85 0.60 7.03 -1.24
C LEU A 85 0.69 6.33 0.11
N LEU A 86 1.90 6.04 0.58
CA LEU A 86 2.11 5.37 1.86
C LEU A 86 1.50 6.19 3.01
N VAL A 87 1.65 7.51 2.98
CA VAL A 87 1.04 8.40 3.97
C VAL A 87 -0.49 8.30 3.90
N ILE A 88 -1.09 8.44 2.71
CA ILE A 88 -2.56 8.36 2.55
C ILE A 88 -3.08 7.00 3.02
N TYR A 89 -2.43 5.91 2.62
CA TYR A 89 -2.74 4.54 3.03
C TYR A 89 -2.71 4.39 4.55
N ILE A 90 -1.60 4.78 5.21
CA ILE A 90 -1.46 4.69 6.66
C ILE A 90 -2.56 5.49 7.36
N PHE A 91 -2.82 6.73 6.93
CA PHE A 91 -3.87 7.56 7.52
C PHE A 91 -5.27 6.96 7.35
N ALA A 92 -5.59 6.44 6.16
CA ALA A 92 -6.88 5.82 5.90
C ALA A 92 -7.09 4.59 6.79
N TYR A 93 -6.09 3.72 6.88
CA TYR A 93 -6.20 2.48 7.63
C TYR A 93 -6.07 2.67 9.15
N LEU A 94 -5.36 3.69 9.63
CA LEU A 94 -5.43 4.09 11.04
C LEU A 94 -6.85 4.52 11.43
N LYS A 95 -7.57 5.21 10.54
CA LYS A 95 -8.99 5.53 10.76
C LYS A 95 -9.88 4.30 10.72
N VAL A 96 -9.59 3.31 9.88
CA VAL A 96 -10.29 2.02 9.91
C VAL A 96 -10.06 1.33 11.25
N ALA A 97 -8.83 1.24 11.75
CA ALA A 97 -8.53 0.68 13.06
C ALA A 97 -9.26 1.44 14.18
N GLY A 98 -9.27 2.78 14.13
CA GLY A 98 -10.04 3.62 15.06
C GLY A 98 -11.53 3.30 15.02
N THR A 99 -12.09 3.13 13.81
CA THR A 99 -13.49 2.78 13.60
C THR A 99 -13.82 1.42 14.22
N LEU A 100 -13.00 0.40 13.97
CA LEU A 100 -13.17 -0.94 14.56
C LEU A 100 -13.14 -0.90 16.09
N LYS A 101 -12.24 -0.10 16.68
CA LYS A 101 -12.19 0.08 18.14
C LYS A 101 -13.45 0.77 18.70
N LEU A 102 -13.95 1.78 18.02
CA LEU A 102 -15.18 2.46 18.40
C LEU A 102 -16.38 1.51 18.31
N LEU A 103 -16.52 0.78 17.20
CA LEU A 103 -17.58 -0.24 17.06
C LEU A 103 -17.45 -1.35 18.12
N SER A 104 -16.24 -1.76 18.47
CA SER A 104 -16.02 -2.74 19.55
C SER A 104 -16.64 -2.27 20.87
N THR A 105 -16.56 -0.98 21.16
CA THR A 105 -17.10 -0.38 22.39
C THR A 105 -18.61 -0.16 22.28
N GLU A 106 -19.09 0.38 21.16
CA GLU A 106 -20.52 0.63 20.93
C GLU A 106 -21.35 -0.66 20.85
N LEU A 107 -20.80 -1.72 20.25
CA LEU A 107 -21.49 -3.00 20.07
C LEU A 107 -21.12 -4.03 21.15
N SER A 108 -20.17 -3.71 22.04
CA SER A 108 -19.63 -4.64 23.05
C SER A 108 -19.09 -5.95 22.45
N VAL A 109 -18.43 -5.87 21.29
CA VAL A 109 -17.84 -7.03 20.58
C VAL A 109 -16.31 -6.99 20.69
N PRO A 110 -15.69 -7.88 21.49
CA PRO A 110 -14.23 -7.87 21.70
C PRO A 110 -13.41 -8.14 20.44
N LYS A 111 -13.92 -8.97 19.52
CA LYS A 111 -13.25 -9.32 18.25
C LYS A 111 -12.95 -8.09 17.38
N LEU A 112 -13.82 -7.09 17.40
CA LEU A 112 -13.59 -5.83 16.68
C LEU A 112 -12.42 -5.03 17.26
N GLY A 113 -12.21 -5.12 18.58
CA GLY A 113 -11.06 -4.53 19.27
C GLY A 113 -9.75 -5.25 18.93
N SER A 114 -9.80 -6.58 18.84
CA SER A 114 -8.68 -7.40 18.33
C SER A 114 -8.34 -7.01 16.90
N ALA A 115 -9.34 -6.96 16.01
CA ALA A 115 -9.18 -6.57 14.61
C ALA A 115 -8.51 -5.19 14.46
N SER A 116 -8.91 -4.20 15.27
CA SER A 116 -8.27 -2.89 15.34
C SER A 116 -6.78 -2.99 15.67
N THR A 117 -6.42 -3.84 16.64
CA THR A 117 -5.05 -3.98 17.11
C THR A 117 -4.19 -4.70 16.07
N THR A 118 -4.69 -5.81 15.53
CA THR A 118 -4.04 -6.57 14.45
C THR A 118 -3.80 -5.69 13.22
N LEU A 119 -4.78 -4.84 12.85
CA LEU A 119 -4.63 -3.91 11.73
C LEU A 119 -3.52 -2.88 11.96
N LYS A 120 -3.40 -2.34 13.19
CA LYS A 120 -2.29 -1.41 13.52
C LYS A 120 -0.93 -2.08 13.42
N ILE A 121 -0.82 -3.33 13.85
CA ILE A 121 0.42 -4.10 13.73
C ILE A 121 0.72 -4.34 12.24
N SER A 122 -0.26 -4.76 11.44
CA SER A 122 -0.11 -4.90 9.99
C SER A 122 0.38 -3.60 9.32
N LEU A 123 -0.15 -2.44 9.72
CA LEU A 123 0.30 -1.15 9.20
C LEU A 123 1.75 -0.83 9.55
N LEU A 124 2.20 -1.19 10.75
CA LEU A 124 3.61 -1.05 11.13
C LEU A 124 4.51 -1.89 10.20
N PHE A 125 4.15 -3.15 9.97
CA PHE A 125 4.89 -4.03 9.04
C PHE A 125 4.85 -3.49 7.60
N SER A 126 3.70 -2.96 7.15
CA SER A 126 3.56 -2.35 5.82
C SER A 126 4.46 -1.11 5.65
N ALA A 127 4.53 -0.25 6.67
CA ALA A 127 5.40 0.92 6.67
C ALA A 127 6.88 0.53 6.64
N LEU A 128 7.29 -0.43 7.49
CA LEU A 128 8.66 -0.97 7.51
C LEU A 128 9.05 -1.59 6.16
N THR A 129 8.15 -2.39 5.59
CA THR A 129 8.32 -2.99 4.26
C THR A 129 8.58 -1.92 3.21
N SER A 130 7.79 -0.83 3.22
CA SER A 130 7.90 0.24 2.22
C SER A 130 9.20 1.03 2.36
N VAL A 131 9.63 1.34 3.58
CA VAL A 131 10.92 2.00 3.84
C VAL A 131 12.09 1.14 3.37
N ILE A 132 12.08 -0.15 3.73
CA ILE A 132 13.12 -1.09 3.31
C ILE A 132 13.11 -1.26 1.78
N ALA A 133 11.93 -1.34 1.16
CA ALA A 133 11.79 -1.43 -0.29
C ALA A 133 12.41 -0.22 -1.00
N ILE A 134 12.11 1.01 -0.55
CA ILE A 134 12.66 2.24 -1.13
C ILE A 134 14.19 2.26 -1.00
N ILE A 135 14.72 1.94 0.18
CA ILE A 135 16.17 1.87 0.41
C ILE A 135 16.81 0.81 -0.48
N SER A 136 16.19 -0.38 -0.58
CA SER A 136 16.66 -1.49 -1.42
C SER A 136 16.69 -1.13 -2.89
N LEU A 137 15.63 -0.48 -3.37
CA LEU A 137 15.48 -0.08 -4.75
C LEU A 137 16.51 1.01 -5.10
N TYR A 138 16.69 2.00 -4.21
CA TYR A 138 17.69 3.06 -4.37
C TYR A 138 19.12 2.51 -4.39
N THR A 139 19.50 1.74 -3.36
CA THR A 139 20.84 1.14 -3.25
C THR A 139 21.13 0.20 -4.40
N GLY A 140 20.19 -0.70 -4.70
CA GLY A 140 20.31 -1.68 -5.78
C GLY A 140 20.50 -1.04 -7.16
N LEU A 141 19.70 -0.03 -7.48
CA LEU A 141 19.78 0.63 -8.79
C LEU A 141 20.98 1.56 -8.89
N ARG A 142 21.42 2.20 -7.80
CA ARG A 142 22.66 2.98 -7.77
C ARG A 142 23.89 2.12 -8.05
N HIS A 143 23.93 0.89 -7.55
CA HIS A 143 25.01 -0.07 -7.85
C HIS A 143 24.99 -0.55 -9.31
N ILE A 144 23.82 -0.65 -9.94
CA ILE A 144 23.70 -0.97 -11.37
C ILE A 144 24.19 0.20 -12.26
N VAL A 145 23.99 1.45 -11.81
CA VAL A 145 24.34 2.65 -12.59
C VAL A 145 25.80 3.06 -12.43
N LEU A 146 26.38 3.00 -11.23
CA LEU A 146 27.75 3.50 -10.95
C LEU A 146 28.87 2.63 -11.52
N SER A 147 28.60 1.39 -11.88
CA SER A 147 29.57 0.50 -12.52
C SER A 147 29.78 0.77 -14.02
N SER A 148 29.09 1.77 -14.57
CA SER A 148 29.18 2.16 -15.99
C SER A 148 30.27 3.19 -16.30
N SER A 149 31.07 3.66 -15.33
CA SER A 149 31.97 4.80 -15.51
C SER A 149 33.31 4.51 -16.22
N GLY A 150 33.37 3.51 -17.10
CA GLY A 150 34.62 3.12 -17.80
C GLY A 150 34.54 3.08 -19.32
N ASN A 151 33.47 2.52 -19.90
CA ASN A 151 33.34 2.40 -21.36
C ASN A 151 31.88 2.10 -21.74
N GLY A 152 31.09 3.15 -21.99
CA GLY A 152 29.99 3.22 -22.98
C GLY A 152 28.89 2.15 -23.03
N GLY A 153 28.83 1.21 -22.10
CA GLY A 153 27.83 0.14 -22.04
C GLY A 153 27.43 -0.11 -20.60
N LEU A 154 26.13 -0.31 -20.37
CA LEU A 154 25.60 -0.84 -19.12
C LEU A 154 26.15 -2.27 -18.93
N VAL A 155 27.32 -2.40 -18.35
CA VAL A 155 27.80 -3.70 -17.88
C VAL A 155 27.12 -3.93 -16.55
N PHE A 156 26.22 -4.91 -16.49
CA PHE A 156 25.75 -5.48 -15.23
C PHE A 156 26.98 -6.01 -14.46
N THR A 157 27.63 -5.15 -13.68
CA THR A 157 28.65 -5.63 -12.75
C THR A 157 27.91 -6.38 -11.66
N GLY A 158 28.14 -7.68 -11.60
CA GLY A 158 27.59 -8.57 -10.58
C GLY A 158 28.12 -8.29 -9.17
N ILE A 159 27.96 -7.07 -8.65
CA ILE A 159 27.72 -6.91 -7.21
C ILE A 159 26.39 -7.62 -6.97
N PRO A 160 26.42 -8.66 -6.13
CA PRO A 160 25.83 -9.92 -6.48
C PRO A 160 24.32 -9.71 -6.48
N VAL A 161 23.70 -10.11 -7.58
CA VAL A 161 22.27 -10.37 -7.70
C VAL A 161 21.72 -10.95 -6.37
N PHE A 162 22.49 -11.81 -5.69
CA PHE A 162 22.27 -12.34 -4.34
C PHE A 162 22.02 -11.32 -3.20
N GLN A 163 22.72 -10.18 -3.13
CA GLN A 163 22.47 -9.14 -2.12
C GLN A 163 21.18 -8.36 -2.41
N LEU A 164 20.88 -8.13 -3.69
CA LEU A 164 19.62 -7.54 -4.13
C LEU A 164 18.45 -8.50 -3.84
N PHE A 165 18.61 -9.78 -4.15
CA PHE A 165 17.68 -10.85 -3.79
C PHE A 165 17.55 -11.01 -2.27
N GLY A 166 18.63 -10.83 -1.50
CA GLY A 166 18.61 -10.84 -0.05
C GLY A 166 17.79 -9.69 0.55
N LEU A 167 18.01 -8.44 0.09
CA LEU A 167 17.21 -7.29 0.55
C LEU A 167 15.74 -7.41 0.12
N LEU A 168 15.50 -7.87 -1.11
CA LEU A 168 14.15 -8.09 -1.64
C LEU A 168 13.44 -9.25 -0.91
N SER A 169 14.15 -10.28 -0.47
CA SER A 169 13.54 -11.40 0.26
C SER A 169 13.09 -10.99 1.66
N TYR A 170 13.85 -10.14 2.38
CA TYR A 170 13.38 -9.55 3.64
C TYR A 170 12.14 -8.68 3.44
N THR A 171 12.14 -7.86 2.40
CA THR A 171 10.99 -7.03 2.03
C THR A 171 9.77 -7.90 1.72
N PHE A 172 9.96 -8.99 0.99
CA PHE A 172 8.91 -9.94 0.64
C PHE A 172 8.34 -10.67 1.87
N ILE A 173 9.19 -11.11 2.80
CA ILE A 173 8.74 -11.74 4.06
C ILE A 173 7.90 -10.76 4.87
N LEU A 174 8.36 -9.51 5.04
CA LEU A 174 7.60 -8.49 5.78
C LEU A 174 6.27 -8.15 5.09
N ALA A 175 6.24 -8.13 3.75
CA ALA A 175 5.02 -7.96 2.98
C ALA A 175 4.03 -9.11 3.21
N ILE A 176 4.49 -10.36 3.23
CA ILE A 176 3.65 -11.53 3.55
C ILE A 176 3.11 -11.42 4.97
N VAL A 177 3.94 -11.07 5.95
CA VAL A 177 3.50 -10.91 7.34
C VAL A 177 2.44 -9.81 7.43
N ALA A 178 2.66 -8.65 6.79
CA ALA A 178 1.69 -7.57 6.76
C ALA A 178 0.35 -8.01 6.15
N PHE A 179 0.41 -8.70 5.00
CA PHE A 179 -0.78 -9.21 4.31
C PHE A 179 -1.54 -10.25 5.16
N VAL A 180 -0.85 -11.21 5.77
CA VAL A 180 -1.46 -12.21 6.64
C VAL A 180 -2.15 -11.55 7.84
N LEU A 181 -1.49 -10.58 8.48
CA LEU A 181 -2.08 -9.83 9.59
C LEU A 181 -3.30 -9.02 9.14
N GLU A 182 -3.27 -8.45 7.93
CA GLU A 182 -4.40 -7.72 7.36
C GLU A 182 -5.60 -8.65 7.11
N VAL A 183 -5.36 -9.83 6.55
CA VAL A 183 -6.38 -10.88 6.35
C VAL A 183 -6.99 -11.32 7.69
N ILE A 184 -6.16 -11.55 8.72
CA ILE A 184 -6.64 -11.89 10.07
C ILE A 184 -7.50 -10.76 10.62
N ALA A 185 -7.03 -9.50 10.54
CA ALA A 185 -7.77 -8.35 11.03
C ALA A 185 -9.14 -8.23 10.35
N TYR A 186 -9.22 -8.43 9.03
CA TYR A 186 -10.50 -8.42 8.32
C TYR A 186 -11.38 -9.60 8.71
N HIS A 187 -10.83 -10.80 8.84
CA HIS A 187 -11.58 -11.96 9.28
C HIS A 187 -12.18 -11.76 10.68
N GLU A 188 -11.40 -11.25 11.64
CA GLU A 188 -11.88 -10.88 12.98
C GLU A 188 -12.96 -9.80 12.94
N ALA A 189 -12.82 -8.82 12.05
CA ALA A 189 -13.83 -7.77 11.86
C ALA A 189 -15.16 -8.33 11.33
N TYR A 190 -15.13 -9.19 10.31
CA TYR A 190 -16.33 -9.79 9.75
C TYR A 190 -17.00 -10.75 10.73
N THR A 191 -16.24 -11.67 11.33
CA THR A 191 -16.78 -12.62 12.32
C THR A 191 -17.33 -11.93 13.57
N GLY A 192 -16.71 -10.82 14.00
CA GLY A 192 -17.24 -10.00 15.09
C GLY A 192 -18.57 -9.31 14.74
N LEU A 193 -18.73 -8.85 13.49
CA LEU A 193 -19.99 -8.27 13.03
C LEU A 193 -21.09 -9.33 12.89
N ASP A 194 -20.79 -10.50 12.36
CA ASP A 194 -21.76 -11.60 12.22
C ASP A 194 -22.29 -12.06 13.58
N GLU A 195 -21.41 -12.19 14.58
CA GLU A 195 -21.79 -12.53 15.95
C GLU A 195 -22.75 -11.49 16.55
N PHE A 196 -22.51 -10.21 16.29
CA PHE A 196 -23.42 -9.14 16.71
C PHE A 196 -24.79 -9.26 16.06
N PHE A 197 -24.87 -9.50 14.75
CA PHE A 197 -26.15 -9.62 14.05
C PHE A 197 -26.95 -10.82 14.54
N VAL A 198 -26.32 -11.97 14.74
CA VAL A 198 -26.98 -13.16 15.30
C VAL A 198 -27.54 -12.87 16.70
N LEU A 199 -26.76 -12.19 17.56
CA LEU A 199 -27.21 -11.83 18.91
C LEU A 199 -28.33 -10.78 18.90
N ALA A 200 -28.31 -9.84 17.96
CA ALA A 200 -29.34 -8.82 17.81
C ALA A 200 -30.67 -9.43 17.33
N ASP A 201 -30.64 -10.31 16.32
CA ASP A 201 -31.81 -11.00 15.82
C ASP A 201 -32.43 -11.91 16.89
N TYR A 202 -31.59 -12.59 17.69
CA TYR A 202 -32.07 -13.39 18.81
C TYR A 202 -32.79 -12.55 19.87
N LYS A 203 -32.27 -11.37 20.22
CA LYS A 203 -32.93 -10.46 21.19
C LYS A 203 -34.25 -9.91 20.66
N LEU A 204 -34.30 -9.54 19.38
CA LEU A 204 -35.52 -9.10 18.71
C LEU A 204 -36.60 -10.19 18.68
N GLN A 205 -36.23 -11.44 18.43
CA GLN A 205 -37.15 -12.58 18.48
C GLN A 205 -37.66 -12.88 19.89
N GLN A 206 -36.91 -12.49 20.94
CA GLN A 206 -37.34 -12.63 22.33
C GLN A 206 -38.16 -11.44 22.86
N GLY A 207 -38.48 -10.44 22.02
CA GLY A 207 -39.34 -9.31 22.42
C GLY A 207 -38.74 -8.43 23.52
N LYS A 208 -37.40 -8.34 23.58
CA LYS A 208 -36.66 -7.45 24.49
C LYS A 208 -35.92 -6.36 23.73
#